data_AF-A0A6G1KQP2-F1
#
_entry.id   AF-A0A6G1KQP2-F1
#
_cell.length_a   1.000
_cell.length_b   1.000
_cell.length_c   1.000
_cell.angle_alpha   90.00
_cell.angle_beta   90.00
_cell.angle_gamma   90.00
#
_symmetry.space_group_name_H-M   'P 1'
#
loop_
_entity.id
_entity.type
_entity.pdbx_description
1 polymer ?
#
loop_
_entity_poly.entity_id
_entity_poly.type
_entity_poly.pdbx_seq_one_letter_code
_entity_poly.pdbx_strand_id
1 'polypeptide(L)'
;MSSCARQFARAPIRTIYPGLAFRSAHTRLSSSSRTFSSSRPCFKYGNSHRKESFRSRLNAALKNTKVKWEPIPIALGVGFLGVWQLYRVQRREKHTQAERDENRETDHQGHPKKRERIRPSGPWQVQIMSTLPLKALSRVWGRFNELTIPYYLRVPGFKLYSFIFGVNLSEVAEPDLHVYPNLAAFFYRTLKPGVRPLDPNTNAVLSPADGKVIQFGTIEHGEVEQVKGVTYSLDALLGSSRPKQRSSSVSEQSTKAGEEEAMRTDEEFANVNGISYTLPNLFSGPQPKNGIPTEMPTDQSTAPAPSSEAEVRADLALSTASRPWWAPASEKTPSALYYCVIYLAPGDYHRFHSPVSWVVESRRHFAGELYSVSPYLQRTLPGLFTLNERVVLLGRWKWGFFSYTPVGATNVGSIKINF
;
A
#
# COMPACT_ATOMS: atom_id res chain seq x y z
N MET A 1 68.29 37.55 -10.54
CA MET A 1 68.74 38.96 -10.71
C MET A 1 67.52 39.84 -10.94
N SER A 2 67.54 41.10 -10.48
CA SER A 2 66.65 42.27 -10.78
C SER A 2 65.12 42.06 -10.96
N SER A 3 64.22 42.65 -10.16
CA SER A 3 63.86 44.10 -9.97
C SER A 3 62.94 44.64 -11.09
N CYS A 4 61.98 45.57 -10.93
CA CYS A 4 61.62 46.57 -9.88
C CYS A 4 60.07 46.74 -9.79
N ALA A 5 59.32 47.03 -8.71
CA ALA A 5 59.54 47.45 -7.30
C ALA A 5 59.23 48.94 -6.90
N ARG A 6 58.01 49.47 -7.17
CA ARG A 6 57.44 50.74 -6.61
C ARG A 6 55.97 50.49 -6.15
N GLN A 7 55.43 50.91 -4.99
CA GLN A 7 55.53 52.14 -4.14
C GLN A 7 54.77 53.37 -4.71
N PHE A 8 54.06 54.24 -3.94
CA PHE A 8 53.39 54.15 -2.61
C PHE A 8 52.51 55.41 -2.36
N ALA A 9 51.36 55.28 -1.68
CA ALA A 9 50.45 56.34 -1.17
C ALA A 9 49.46 55.72 -0.14
N ARG A 10 48.91 56.31 0.96
CA ARG A 10 49.03 57.59 1.72
C ARG A 10 48.42 58.86 1.08
N ALA A 11 47.68 59.75 1.77
CA ALA A 11 47.31 59.89 3.21
C ALA A 11 45.89 60.54 3.40
N PRO A 12 45.28 60.56 4.61
CA PRO A 12 43.94 61.14 4.87
C PRO A 12 43.96 62.59 5.41
N ILE A 13 42.79 63.26 5.45
CA ILE A 13 42.60 64.64 5.99
C ILE A 13 41.40 64.72 6.96
N ARG A 14 41.48 65.59 7.98
CA ARG A 14 40.47 65.91 9.01
C ARG A 14 40.26 67.45 9.14
N THR A 15 39.01 67.88 9.35
CA THR A 15 38.57 69.10 10.11
C THR A 15 37.16 68.83 10.71
N ILE A 16 36.61 69.38 11.82
CA ILE A 16 36.96 70.44 12.81
C ILE A 16 36.31 71.84 12.49
N TYR A 17 35.56 72.55 13.37
CA TYR A 17 35.23 72.33 14.80
C TYR A 17 33.72 72.46 15.22
N PRO A 18 33.04 73.64 15.24
CA PRO A 18 31.90 73.87 16.17
C PRO A 18 30.59 74.41 15.52
N GLY A 19 29.44 74.55 16.20
CA GLY A 19 29.09 74.30 17.60
C GLY A 19 28.54 75.54 18.31
N LEU A 20 27.37 75.45 18.94
CA LEU A 20 26.84 76.43 19.91
C LEU A 20 25.68 75.81 20.73
N ALA A 21 25.54 76.20 21.99
CA ALA A 21 24.47 75.76 22.88
C ALA A 21 24.00 76.93 23.75
N PHE A 22 22.72 76.95 24.17
CA PHE A 22 22.30 77.75 25.32
C PHE A 22 21.17 77.08 26.11
N ARG A 23 20.77 77.70 27.23
CA ARG A 23 20.28 77.02 28.44
C ARG A 23 18.94 77.58 28.94
N SER A 24 18.12 76.67 29.47
CA SER A 24 17.34 76.85 30.71
C SER A 24 16.03 77.67 30.72
N ALA A 25 15.32 77.48 31.84
CA ALA A 25 14.27 78.29 32.47
C ALA A 25 12.79 78.04 32.10
N HIS A 26 12.06 77.55 33.10
CA HIS A 26 10.60 77.41 33.15
C HIS A 26 9.86 78.75 33.13
N THR A 27 8.58 78.71 32.78
CA THR A 27 7.56 79.44 33.56
C THR A 27 6.25 78.65 33.62
N ARG A 28 5.36 79.01 34.56
CA ARG A 28 4.13 78.28 34.87
C ARG A 28 2.94 78.91 34.15
N LEU A 29 1.97 78.10 33.75
CA LEU A 29 0.58 78.56 33.60
C LEU A 29 -0.35 77.66 34.42
N SER A 30 -1.41 78.28 34.94
CA SER A 30 -2.37 77.68 35.87
C SER A 30 -3.78 77.88 35.32
N SER A 31 -4.62 76.87 35.38
CA SER A 31 -6.07 77.05 35.37
C SER A 31 -6.73 75.99 36.23
N SER A 32 -7.58 76.42 37.17
CA SER A 32 -8.41 75.55 37.99
C SER A 32 -9.76 75.34 37.31
N SER A 33 -10.23 74.10 37.29
CA SER A 33 -11.67 73.78 37.28
C SER A 33 -12.09 73.35 38.69
N ARG A 34 -13.38 73.57 39.01
CA ARG A 34 -13.85 73.63 40.41
C ARG A 34 -14.55 72.36 40.86
N THR A 35 -14.49 72.11 42.16
CA THR A 35 -15.38 71.17 42.84
C THR A 35 -16.83 71.68 42.83
N PHE A 36 -17.78 70.74 42.84
CA PHE A 36 -19.14 71.00 43.29
C PHE A 36 -19.47 70.01 44.41
N SER A 37 -20.10 70.50 45.47
CA SER A 37 -20.59 69.70 46.59
C SER A 37 -22.09 69.88 46.73
N SER A 38 -22.82 68.79 46.94
CA SER A 38 -24.18 68.85 47.45
C SER A 38 -24.45 67.62 48.32
N SER A 39 -24.51 67.83 49.63
CA SER A 39 -24.88 66.82 50.62
C SER A 39 -26.30 67.05 51.11
N ARG A 40 -27.13 65.99 51.12
CA ARG A 40 -28.34 65.90 51.95
C ARG A 40 -28.51 64.48 52.52
N PRO A 41 -29.15 64.28 53.69
CA PRO A 41 -28.96 63.07 54.49
C PRO A 41 -30.26 62.29 54.80
N CYS A 42 -30.11 61.13 55.48
CA CYS A 42 -31.15 60.36 56.19
C CYS A 42 -32.21 59.62 55.32
N PHE A 43 -32.81 58.48 55.73
CA PHE A 43 -32.59 57.64 56.92
C PHE A 43 -33.02 56.16 56.70
N LYS A 44 -32.38 55.25 57.45
CA LYS A 44 -32.80 53.91 57.93
C LYS A 44 -33.39 52.81 56.99
N TYR A 45 -32.86 51.59 57.25
CA TYR A 45 -33.46 50.25 57.10
C TYR A 45 -33.78 49.69 55.70
N GLY A 46 -32.99 48.70 55.28
CA GLY A 46 -33.18 47.91 54.07
C GLY A 46 -32.26 46.68 54.02
N ASN A 47 -32.83 45.51 54.28
CA ASN A 47 -32.22 44.17 54.31
C ASN A 47 -31.39 43.79 53.06
N SER A 48 -30.21 43.15 53.20
CA SER A 48 -29.78 41.96 52.41
C SER A 48 -28.31 41.57 52.63
N HIS A 49 -28.03 40.26 52.78
CA HIS A 49 -26.68 39.69 52.60
C HIS A 49 -26.26 39.77 51.12
N ARG A 50 -25.47 40.79 50.76
CA ARG A 50 -24.89 40.94 49.42
C ARG A 50 -23.78 39.91 49.17
N LYS A 51 -24.17 38.66 48.87
CA LYS A 51 -23.27 37.58 48.44
C LYS A 51 -22.40 38.08 47.29
N GLU A 52 -21.08 38.02 47.45
CA GLU A 52 -20.15 38.28 46.34
C GLU A 52 -20.42 37.33 45.18
N SER A 53 -20.30 37.83 43.95
CA SER A 53 -20.52 37.02 42.77
C SER A 53 -19.53 35.86 42.74
N PHE A 54 -20.00 34.65 42.40
CA PHE A 54 -19.14 33.50 42.17
C PHE A 54 -18.00 33.83 41.18
N ARG A 55 -18.25 34.71 40.21
CA ARG A 55 -17.25 35.20 39.24
C ARG A 55 -16.15 36.08 39.85
N SER A 56 -16.43 36.91 40.87
CA SER A 56 -15.37 37.70 41.53
C SER A 56 -14.50 36.80 42.40
N ARG A 57 -15.11 35.87 43.15
CA ARG A 57 -14.41 34.89 43.98
C ARG A 57 -13.53 33.94 43.15
N LEU A 58 -14.02 33.50 41.98
CA LEU A 58 -13.27 32.64 41.05
C LEU A 58 -12.12 33.41 40.36
N ASN A 59 -12.32 34.67 39.95
CA ASN A 59 -11.23 35.52 39.45
C ASN A 59 -10.16 35.83 40.52
N ALA A 60 -10.57 36.04 41.78
CA ALA A 60 -9.63 36.23 42.89
C ALA A 60 -8.83 34.93 43.18
N ALA A 61 -9.49 33.77 43.14
CA ALA A 61 -8.83 32.47 43.26
C ALA A 61 -7.81 32.26 42.13
N LEU A 62 -8.20 32.41 40.87
CA LEU A 62 -7.31 32.25 39.71
C LEU A 62 -6.08 33.15 39.73
N LYS A 63 -6.21 34.40 40.23
CA LYS A 63 -5.08 35.33 40.35
C LYS A 63 -4.14 35.00 41.52
N ASN A 64 -4.65 34.35 42.57
CA ASN A 64 -3.88 34.04 43.78
C ASN A 64 -3.37 32.58 43.84
N THR A 65 -3.87 31.68 42.98
CA THR A 65 -3.30 30.33 42.82
C THR A 65 -1.90 30.40 42.20
N LYS A 66 -0.88 30.28 43.04
CA LYS A 66 0.54 30.26 42.65
C LYS A 66 0.84 28.98 41.85
N VAL A 67 0.79 29.08 40.51
CA VAL A 67 0.88 27.94 39.58
C VAL A 67 2.22 27.23 39.69
N LYS A 68 2.25 26.08 40.38
CA LYS A 68 3.33 25.10 40.28
C LYS A 68 3.11 24.23 39.04
N TRP A 69 4.03 24.29 38.09
CA TRP A 69 4.03 23.43 36.91
C TRP A 69 4.64 22.06 37.24
N GLU A 70 3.87 21.21 37.92
CA GLU A 70 4.14 19.78 37.92
C GLU A 70 3.93 19.22 36.49
N PRO A 71 4.75 18.26 35.99
CA PRO A 71 4.74 17.84 34.58
C PRO A 71 3.51 17.01 34.15
N ILE A 72 2.59 16.74 35.07
CA ILE A 72 1.44 15.83 34.95
C ILE A 72 0.37 16.25 33.90
N PRO A 73 -0.03 17.54 33.72
CA PRO A 73 -1.18 17.88 32.89
C PRO A 73 -0.90 17.73 31.38
N ILE A 74 0.35 17.91 30.95
CA ILE A 74 0.75 17.67 29.55
C ILE A 74 0.74 16.16 29.27
N ALA A 75 1.26 15.34 30.18
CA ALA A 75 1.22 13.88 30.05
C ALA A 75 -0.22 13.33 30.01
N LEU A 76 -1.11 13.83 30.89
CA LEU A 76 -2.54 13.49 30.86
C LEU A 76 -3.22 13.96 29.57
N GLY A 77 -2.92 15.17 29.08
CA GLY A 77 -3.47 15.69 27.82
C GLY A 77 -3.07 14.85 26.60
N VAL A 78 -1.78 14.50 26.49
CA VAL A 78 -1.26 13.62 25.43
C VAL A 78 -1.81 12.20 25.55
N GLY A 79 -1.92 11.66 26.77
CA GLY A 79 -2.53 10.36 27.03
C GLY A 79 -4.00 10.31 26.63
N PHE A 80 -4.79 11.31 27.03
CA PHE A 80 -6.20 11.45 26.65
C PHE A 80 -6.38 11.59 25.14
N LEU A 81 -5.58 12.44 24.48
CA LEU A 81 -5.58 12.57 23.02
C LEU A 81 -5.19 11.26 22.33
N GLY A 82 -4.22 10.51 22.86
CA GLY A 82 -3.84 9.18 22.35
C GLY A 82 -4.98 8.16 22.46
N VAL A 83 -5.63 8.07 23.63
CA VAL A 83 -6.79 7.18 23.86
C VAL A 83 -7.98 7.59 22.97
N TRP A 84 -8.26 8.89 22.83
CA TRP A 84 -9.31 9.41 21.97
C TRP A 84 -9.04 9.13 20.48
N GLN A 85 -7.78 9.29 20.04
CA GLN A 85 -7.34 8.96 18.69
C GLN A 85 -7.50 7.46 18.41
N LEU A 86 -7.07 6.59 19.34
CA LEU A 86 -7.24 5.14 19.24
C LEU A 86 -8.72 4.73 19.19
N TYR A 87 -9.55 5.29 20.07
CA TYR A 87 -11.01 5.07 20.06
C TYR A 87 -11.64 5.50 18.73
N ARG A 88 -11.24 6.67 18.19
CA ARG A 88 -11.72 7.17 16.89
C ARG A 88 -11.26 6.32 15.72
N VAL A 89 -10.04 5.75 15.77
CA VAL A 89 -9.55 4.79 14.77
C VAL A 89 -10.34 3.49 14.84
N GLN A 90 -10.51 2.90 16.04
CA GLN A 90 -11.33 1.68 16.20
C GLN A 90 -12.79 1.89 15.74
N ARG A 91 -13.37 3.07 15.96
CA ARG A 91 -14.73 3.39 15.49
C ARG A 91 -14.81 3.48 13.96
N ARG A 92 -13.78 4.01 13.29
CA ARG A 92 -13.67 4.00 11.82
C ARG A 92 -13.45 2.59 11.27
N GLU A 93 -12.57 1.81 11.89
CA GLU A 93 -12.29 0.43 11.46
C GLU A 93 -13.55 -0.44 11.60
N LYS A 94 -14.40 -0.22 12.62
CA LYS A 94 -15.74 -0.83 12.69
C LYS A 94 -16.68 -0.41 11.56
N HIS A 95 -16.66 0.86 11.13
CA HIS A 95 -17.51 1.37 10.05
C HIS A 95 -17.10 0.79 8.68
N THR A 96 -15.82 0.89 8.34
CA THR A 96 -15.25 0.32 7.10
C THR A 96 -15.25 -1.21 7.09
N GLN A 97 -15.48 -1.86 8.24
CA GLN A 97 -15.72 -3.31 8.31
C GLN A 97 -17.19 -3.64 8.08
N ALA A 98 -18.14 -2.89 8.65
CA ALA A 98 -19.57 -3.04 8.33
C ALA A 98 -19.85 -2.82 6.82
N GLU A 99 -19.29 -1.76 6.24
CA GLU A 99 -19.32 -1.45 4.79
C GLU A 99 -18.65 -2.53 3.90
N ARG A 100 -17.90 -3.47 4.50
CA ARG A 100 -17.27 -4.62 3.80
C ARG A 100 -17.98 -5.94 4.05
N ASP A 101 -18.80 -6.03 5.08
CA ASP A 101 -19.59 -7.23 5.41
C ASP A 101 -20.89 -7.30 4.58
N GLU A 102 -21.35 -6.19 3.97
CA GLU A 102 -22.47 -6.13 3.00
C GLU A 102 -22.21 -6.86 1.66
N ASN A 103 -20.96 -7.25 1.36
CA ASN A 103 -20.54 -7.67 0.01
C ASN A 103 -19.91 -9.08 -0.04
N ARG A 104 -20.40 -10.02 0.78
CA ARG A 104 -19.90 -11.41 0.82
C ARG A 104 -20.99 -12.46 1.03
N GLU A 105 -20.70 -13.66 0.52
CA GLU A 105 -21.59 -14.82 0.49
C GLU A 105 -22.06 -15.24 1.89
N THR A 106 -23.37 -15.44 2.03
CA THR A 106 -24.05 -15.77 3.29
C THR A 106 -24.14 -17.27 3.54
N ASP A 107 -24.14 -17.67 4.81
CA ASP A 107 -24.43 -19.05 5.20
C ASP A 107 -25.92 -19.41 5.05
N HIS A 108 -26.28 -20.70 5.19
CA HIS A 108 -27.66 -21.20 5.07
C HIS A 108 -28.69 -20.60 6.06
N GLN A 109 -28.26 -19.74 6.99
CA GLN A 109 -29.11 -19.00 7.92
C GLN A 109 -29.02 -17.46 7.73
N GLY A 110 -28.51 -17.00 6.59
CA GLY A 110 -28.47 -15.58 6.23
C GLY A 110 -27.44 -14.73 6.99
N HIS A 111 -26.59 -15.35 7.80
CA HIS A 111 -25.51 -14.66 8.51
C HIS A 111 -24.16 -14.83 7.80
N PRO A 112 -23.31 -13.78 7.74
CA PRO A 112 -21.97 -13.89 7.17
C PRO A 112 -21.07 -14.71 8.10
N LYS A 113 -20.39 -15.73 7.56
CA LYS A 113 -19.40 -16.52 8.29
C LYS A 113 -18.21 -15.65 8.67
N LYS A 114 -18.24 -15.14 9.90
CA LYS A 114 -17.21 -14.26 10.48
C LYS A 114 -15.88 -15.01 10.54
N ARG A 115 -14.97 -14.71 9.60
CA ARG A 115 -13.64 -15.33 9.50
C ARG A 115 -12.94 -15.30 10.86
N GLU A 116 -12.67 -16.49 11.40
CA GLU A 116 -12.07 -16.59 12.73
C GLU A 116 -10.70 -15.89 12.75
N ARG A 117 -10.54 -14.96 13.70
CA ARG A 117 -9.27 -14.27 13.88
C ARG A 117 -8.31 -15.20 14.61
N ILE A 118 -7.65 -16.06 13.85
CA ILE A 118 -6.55 -16.93 14.31
C ILE A 118 -5.60 -16.06 15.14
N ARG A 119 -5.63 -16.27 16.47
CA ARG A 119 -4.67 -15.64 17.38
C ARG A 119 -3.43 -16.54 17.38
N PRO A 120 -2.23 -16.01 17.12
CA PRO A 120 -1.02 -16.82 17.19
C PRO A 120 -0.80 -17.28 18.64
N SER A 121 -0.98 -18.58 18.88
CA SER A 121 -0.56 -19.23 20.11
C SER A 121 0.97 -19.28 20.13
N GLY A 122 1.58 -18.68 21.15
CA GLY A 122 3.04 -18.57 21.22
C GLY A 122 3.53 -17.75 22.41
N PRO A 123 4.85 -17.50 22.47
CA PRO A 123 5.50 -16.75 23.54
C PRO A 123 4.91 -15.35 23.76
N TRP A 124 5.11 -14.80 24.96
CA TRP A 124 4.53 -13.49 25.36
C TRP A 124 4.90 -12.34 24.40
N GLN A 125 6.07 -12.41 23.75
CA GLN A 125 6.50 -11.46 22.72
C GLN A 125 5.52 -11.45 21.53
N VAL A 126 5.09 -12.63 21.07
CA VAL A 126 4.13 -12.78 19.96
C VAL A 126 2.75 -12.25 20.38
N GLN A 127 2.35 -12.49 21.62
CA GLN A 127 1.10 -11.96 22.17
C GLN A 127 1.12 -10.41 22.19
N ILE A 128 2.20 -9.79 22.67
CA ILE A 128 2.36 -8.32 22.64
C ILE A 128 2.38 -7.77 21.20
N MET A 129 3.09 -8.43 20.26
CA MET A 129 3.06 -8.00 18.86
C MET A 129 1.66 -8.12 18.22
N SER A 130 0.79 -9.01 18.71
CA SER A 130 -0.59 -9.14 18.26
C SER A 130 -1.58 -8.12 18.86
N THR A 131 -1.22 -7.50 20.00
CA THR A 131 -2.03 -6.44 20.66
C THR A 131 -1.59 -5.03 20.31
N LEU A 132 -0.32 -4.84 19.90
CA LEU A 132 0.14 -3.57 19.34
C LEU A 132 -0.65 -3.21 18.05
N PRO A 133 -1.03 -1.94 17.85
CA PRO A 133 -1.73 -1.51 16.64
C PRO A 133 -0.75 -1.34 15.47
N LEU A 134 -0.18 -2.47 14.99
CA LEU A 134 0.87 -2.48 13.96
C LEU A 134 0.46 -1.75 12.67
N LYS A 135 -0.83 -1.81 12.29
CA LYS A 135 -1.39 -1.01 11.20
C LYS A 135 -1.28 0.51 11.43
N ALA A 136 -1.50 1.00 12.65
CA ALA A 136 -1.33 2.41 12.98
C ALA A 136 0.15 2.79 13.01
N LEU A 137 1.01 1.97 13.62
CA LEU A 137 2.45 2.18 13.67
C LEU A 137 3.07 2.20 12.26
N SER A 138 2.72 1.26 11.40
CA SER A 138 3.20 1.19 10.01
C SER A 138 2.68 2.36 9.15
N ARG A 139 1.48 2.89 9.40
CA ARG A 139 0.98 4.12 8.77
C ARG A 139 1.77 5.35 9.23
N VAL A 140 2.09 5.45 10.52
CA VAL A 140 2.91 6.54 11.08
C VAL A 140 4.34 6.48 10.57
N TRP A 141 4.95 5.29 10.50
CA TRP A 141 6.31 5.11 9.99
C TRP A 141 6.39 5.31 8.47
N GLY A 142 5.41 4.85 7.71
CA GLY A 142 5.29 5.18 6.27
C GLY A 142 5.26 6.69 6.05
N ARG A 143 4.37 7.40 6.77
CA ARG A 143 4.28 8.86 6.72
C ARG A 143 5.58 9.56 7.19
N PHE A 144 6.32 8.97 8.14
CA PHE A 144 7.63 9.46 8.56
C PHE A 144 8.68 9.31 7.44
N ASN A 145 8.73 8.15 6.76
CA ASN A 145 9.62 7.90 5.62
C ASN A 145 9.27 8.75 4.39
N GLU A 146 8.04 9.24 4.30
CA GLU A 146 7.56 10.18 3.29
C GLU A 146 7.94 11.65 3.60
N LEU A 147 8.30 11.98 4.84
CA LEU A 147 8.70 13.35 5.20
C LEU A 147 9.95 13.78 4.43
N THR A 148 9.88 14.95 3.80
CA THR A 148 10.99 15.54 3.07
C THR A 148 12.14 15.89 4.02
N ILE A 149 13.27 15.21 3.88
CA ILE A 149 14.48 15.44 4.65
C ILE A 149 15.07 16.80 4.23
N PRO A 150 15.41 17.70 5.17
CA PRO A 150 16.09 18.96 4.87
C PRO A 150 17.36 18.73 4.05
N TYR A 151 17.62 19.59 3.06
CA TYR A 151 18.65 19.36 2.03
C TYR A 151 20.02 18.96 2.60
N TYR A 152 20.46 19.64 3.66
CA TYR A 152 21.73 19.42 4.35
C TYR A 152 21.79 18.11 5.17
N LEU A 153 20.65 17.53 5.54
CA LEU A 153 20.58 16.24 6.25
C LEU A 153 20.49 15.02 5.31
N ARG A 154 20.25 15.22 4.00
CA ARG A 154 20.09 14.11 3.03
C ARG A 154 21.35 13.25 2.94
N VAL A 155 22.47 13.82 2.52
CA VAL A 155 23.75 13.10 2.39
C VAL A 155 24.17 12.38 3.70
N PRO A 156 24.25 13.03 4.88
CA PRO A 156 24.64 12.33 6.10
C PRO A 156 23.59 11.30 6.55
N GLY A 157 22.29 11.58 6.40
CA GLY A 157 21.20 10.66 6.74
C GLY A 157 21.21 9.39 5.89
N PHE A 158 21.32 9.53 4.56
CA PHE A 158 21.40 8.40 3.64
C PHE A 158 22.72 7.62 3.77
N LYS A 159 23.85 8.29 4.06
CA LYS A 159 25.11 7.60 4.41
C LYS A 159 25.01 6.81 5.71
N LEU A 160 24.40 7.39 6.76
CA LEU A 160 24.16 6.69 8.03
C LEU A 160 23.23 5.49 7.85
N TYR A 161 22.13 5.65 7.09
CA TYR A 161 21.24 4.54 6.74
C TYR A 161 21.98 3.44 5.95
N SER A 162 22.79 3.83 4.98
CA SER A 162 23.59 2.90 4.16
C SER A 162 24.60 2.13 5.00
N PHE A 163 25.23 2.77 5.99
CA PHE A 163 26.12 2.13 6.96
C PHE A 163 25.37 1.15 7.89
N ILE A 164 24.20 1.53 8.41
CA ILE A 164 23.41 0.68 9.32
C ILE A 164 22.85 -0.57 8.62
N PHE A 165 22.43 -0.43 7.35
CA PHE A 165 21.74 -1.50 6.61
C PHE A 165 22.57 -2.16 5.50
N GLY A 166 23.82 -1.75 5.28
CA GLY A 166 24.72 -2.35 4.28
C GLY A 166 24.40 -2.00 2.82
N VAL A 167 23.80 -0.85 2.55
CA VAL A 167 23.42 -0.43 1.18
C VAL A 167 24.67 -0.16 0.35
N ASN A 168 24.88 -0.92 -0.74
CA ASN A 168 25.93 -0.61 -1.69
C ASN A 168 25.57 0.63 -2.56
N LEU A 169 26.09 1.79 -2.16
CA LEU A 169 25.91 3.06 -2.88
C LEU A 169 26.54 3.07 -4.28
N SER A 170 27.53 2.22 -4.56
CA SER A 170 28.18 2.20 -5.89
C SER A 170 27.28 1.67 -7.01
N GLU A 171 26.24 0.90 -6.67
CA GLU A 171 25.31 0.26 -7.60
C GLU A 171 24.09 1.15 -7.95
N VAL A 172 23.85 2.20 -7.16
CA VAL A 172 22.69 3.10 -7.30
C VAL A 172 22.82 3.95 -8.56
N ALA A 173 21.73 4.10 -9.32
CA ALA A 173 21.72 4.83 -10.58
C ALA A 173 22.12 6.30 -10.41
N GLU A 174 21.46 7.02 -9.50
CA GLU A 174 21.78 8.40 -9.15
C GLU A 174 22.85 8.42 -8.04
N PRO A 175 24.06 8.92 -8.31
CA PRO A 175 25.12 8.97 -7.29
C PRO A 175 24.94 10.12 -6.29
N ASP A 176 24.16 11.15 -6.63
CA ASP A 176 23.86 12.26 -5.73
C ASP A 176 22.71 11.94 -4.78
N LEU A 177 23.04 11.83 -3.50
CA LEU A 177 22.09 11.56 -2.43
C LEU A 177 21.19 12.76 -2.09
N HIS A 178 21.47 13.98 -2.59
CA HIS A 178 20.56 15.12 -2.44
C HIS A 178 19.30 15.01 -3.33
N VAL A 179 19.35 14.26 -4.43
CA VAL A 179 18.20 14.06 -5.34
C VAL A 179 17.01 13.41 -4.62
N TYR A 180 17.28 12.46 -3.72
CA TYR A 180 16.24 11.75 -2.96
C TYR A 180 15.60 12.66 -1.90
N PRO A 181 14.30 13.01 -2.01
CA PRO A 181 13.67 13.94 -1.08
C PRO A 181 13.44 13.37 0.32
N ASN A 182 13.27 12.05 0.45
CA ASN A 182 12.86 11.36 1.67
C ASN A 182 13.35 9.89 1.68
N LEU A 183 13.12 9.17 2.78
CA LEU A 183 13.59 7.79 2.92
C LEU A 183 12.88 6.84 1.93
N ALA A 184 11.58 7.03 1.70
CA ALA A 184 10.82 6.20 0.77
C ALA A 184 11.37 6.25 -0.67
N ALA A 185 11.77 7.43 -1.15
CA ALA A 185 12.36 7.60 -2.48
C ALA A 185 13.72 6.88 -2.61
N PHE A 186 14.57 6.94 -1.57
CA PHE A 186 15.84 6.22 -1.54
C PHE A 186 15.65 4.70 -1.39
N PHE A 187 14.63 4.27 -0.66
CA PHE A 187 14.26 2.86 -0.52
C PHE A 187 13.88 2.23 -1.87
N TYR A 188 13.09 2.94 -2.67
CA TYR A 188 12.71 2.55 -4.04
C TYR A 188 13.69 3.01 -5.14
N ARG A 189 14.96 3.28 -4.79
CA ARG A 189 16.04 3.65 -5.73
C ARG A 189 16.15 2.71 -6.94
N THR A 190 16.62 3.25 -8.06
CA THR A 190 17.06 2.47 -9.24
C THR A 190 18.52 2.04 -9.09
N LEU A 191 18.87 0.89 -9.68
CA LEU A 191 20.27 0.47 -9.89
C LEU A 191 20.75 0.94 -11.27
N LYS A 192 22.07 1.06 -11.44
CA LYS A 192 22.69 1.35 -12.75
C LYS A 192 22.38 0.23 -13.76
N PRO A 193 22.20 0.55 -15.05
CA PRO A 193 22.11 -0.47 -16.11
C PRO A 193 23.32 -1.42 -16.08
N GLY A 194 23.09 -2.71 -16.37
CA GLY A 194 24.14 -3.74 -16.42
C GLY A 194 24.63 -4.29 -15.07
N VAL A 195 24.30 -3.68 -13.93
CA VAL A 195 24.72 -4.14 -12.58
C VAL A 195 24.02 -5.43 -12.12
N ARG A 196 22.95 -5.85 -12.83
CA ARG A 196 22.36 -7.18 -12.75
C ARG A 196 22.25 -7.75 -14.18
N PRO A 197 23.29 -8.42 -14.69
CA PRO A 197 23.20 -9.10 -15.98
C PRO A 197 22.20 -10.26 -15.88
N LEU A 198 21.41 -10.47 -16.93
CA LEU A 198 20.48 -11.60 -17.03
C LEU A 198 21.23 -12.82 -17.57
N ASP A 199 20.84 -14.02 -17.15
CA ASP A 199 21.35 -15.26 -17.75
C ASP A 199 20.85 -15.35 -19.21
N PRO A 200 21.72 -15.56 -20.22
CA PRO A 200 21.31 -15.73 -21.61
C PRO A 200 20.50 -17.01 -21.86
N ASN A 201 20.46 -17.94 -20.91
CA ASN A 201 19.71 -19.18 -21.03
C ASN A 201 18.20 -18.94 -20.84
N THR A 202 17.45 -18.84 -21.95
CA THR A 202 15.98 -18.73 -21.99
C THR A 202 15.25 -19.85 -21.22
N ASN A 203 15.92 -20.95 -20.88
CA ASN A 203 15.32 -22.02 -20.08
C ASN A 203 15.48 -21.86 -18.56
N ALA A 204 16.36 -20.97 -18.09
CA ALA A 204 16.60 -20.71 -16.67
C ALA A 204 15.45 -19.95 -16.00
N VAL A 205 15.44 -19.97 -14.66
CA VAL A 205 14.59 -19.14 -13.81
C VAL A 205 15.50 -18.15 -13.10
N LEU A 206 15.32 -16.85 -13.34
CA LEU A 206 16.15 -15.80 -12.75
C LEU A 206 15.69 -15.50 -11.31
N SER A 207 16.58 -14.92 -10.49
CA SER A 207 16.11 -14.32 -9.22
C SER A 207 15.26 -13.08 -9.52
N PRO A 208 14.02 -12.98 -9.01
CA PRO A 208 13.16 -11.82 -9.25
C PRO A 208 13.54 -10.60 -8.41
N ALA A 209 14.38 -10.75 -7.39
CA ALA A 209 14.79 -9.67 -6.49
C ALA A 209 16.19 -9.91 -5.90
N ASP A 210 16.83 -8.83 -5.46
CA ASP A 210 17.98 -8.90 -4.55
C ASP A 210 17.49 -9.27 -3.15
N GLY A 211 18.15 -10.22 -2.50
CA GLY A 211 17.80 -10.63 -1.13
C GLY A 211 18.27 -12.05 -0.83
N LYS A 212 17.71 -12.65 0.23
CA LYS A 212 18.07 -13.98 0.70
C LYS A 212 16.93 -14.98 0.52
N VAL A 213 17.20 -16.08 -0.19
CA VAL A 213 16.37 -17.29 -0.12
C VAL A 213 16.38 -17.79 1.33
N ILE A 214 15.22 -17.83 1.97
CA ILE A 214 15.06 -18.42 3.31
C ILE A 214 14.65 -19.88 3.21
N GLN A 215 13.78 -20.20 2.25
CA GLN A 215 13.17 -21.51 2.11
C GLN A 215 12.91 -21.80 0.62
N PHE A 216 13.17 -23.04 0.20
CA PHE A 216 12.92 -23.56 -1.14
C PHE A 216 12.61 -25.06 -1.04
N GLY A 217 11.66 -25.55 -1.83
CA GLY A 217 11.30 -26.98 -1.84
C GLY A 217 10.13 -27.33 -2.75
N THR A 218 9.66 -28.56 -2.62
CA THR A 218 8.43 -29.09 -3.25
C THR A 218 7.19 -28.66 -2.47
N ILE A 219 6.08 -28.45 -3.18
CA ILE A 219 4.74 -28.32 -2.60
C ILE A 219 4.07 -29.69 -2.66
N GLU A 220 3.79 -30.28 -1.51
CA GLU A 220 3.22 -31.62 -1.39
C GLU A 220 1.86 -31.55 -0.69
N HIS A 221 0.87 -32.27 -1.23
CA HIS A 221 -0.52 -32.27 -0.75
C HIS A 221 -1.19 -30.88 -0.63
N GLY A 222 -0.61 -29.84 -1.23
CA GLY A 222 -1.07 -28.45 -1.13
C GLY A 222 -0.57 -27.70 0.10
N GLU A 223 0.35 -28.26 0.88
CA GLU A 223 1.03 -27.56 1.99
C GLU A 223 2.39 -26.99 1.54
N VAL A 224 2.72 -25.81 2.06
CA VAL A 224 4.01 -25.13 1.83
C VAL A 224 4.72 -24.99 3.17
N GLU A 225 5.96 -25.47 3.28
CA GLU A 225 6.77 -25.27 4.49
C GLU A 225 7.21 -23.80 4.62
N GLN A 226 6.95 -23.20 5.78
CA GLN A 226 7.39 -21.84 6.14
C GLN A 226 8.80 -21.89 6.75
N VAL A 227 8.98 -22.83 7.68
CA VAL A 227 10.17 -23.14 8.47
C VAL A 227 10.04 -24.60 8.92
N LYS A 228 11.16 -25.30 9.15
CA LYS A 228 11.22 -26.66 9.72
C LYS A 228 10.09 -26.98 10.71
N GLY A 229 9.11 -27.78 10.26
CA GLY A 229 7.97 -28.25 11.08
C GLY A 229 6.77 -27.30 11.18
N VAL A 230 6.72 -26.22 10.40
CA VAL A 230 5.60 -25.27 10.31
C VAL A 230 5.22 -25.06 8.85
N THR A 231 4.06 -25.58 8.44
CA THR A 231 3.51 -25.41 7.09
C THR A 231 2.37 -24.38 7.04
N TYR A 232 1.93 -24.05 5.84
CA TYR A 232 0.65 -23.42 5.57
C TYR A 232 0.08 -23.87 4.22
N SER A 233 -1.24 -24.03 4.15
CA SER A 233 -1.94 -24.38 2.92
C SER A 233 -1.73 -23.34 1.81
N LEU A 234 -1.44 -23.83 0.61
CA LEU A 234 -1.35 -23.05 -0.62
C LEU A 234 -2.69 -22.38 -0.96
N ASP A 235 -3.83 -22.99 -0.65
CA ASP A 235 -5.15 -22.36 -0.79
C ASP A 235 -5.33 -21.19 0.17
N ALA A 236 -4.76 -21.27 1.39
CA ALA A 236 -4.76 -20.14 2.32
C ALA A 236 -3.84 -18.99 1.86
N LEU A 237 -2.86 -19.26 0.99
CA LEU A 237 -2.00 -18.25 0.35
C LEU A 237 -2.66 -17.65 -0.91
N LEU A 238 -3.08 -18.50 -1.87
CA LEU A 238 -3.53 -18.11 -3.22
C LEU A 238 -5.05 -17.85 -3.31
N GLY A 239 -5.83 -18.41 -2.40
CA GLY A 239 -7.30 -18.42 -2.39
C GLY A 239 -7.89 -19.68 -3.03
N SER A 240 -8.77 -20.37 -2.31
CA SER A 240 -9.34 -21.69 -2.68
C SER A 240 -10.19 -21.69 -3.95
N SER A 241 -10.77 -20.56 -4.35
CA SER A 241 -11.51 -20.48 -5.62
C SER A 241 -10.53 -20.50 -6.80
N ARG A 242 -10.88 -21.19 -7.88
CA ARG A 242 -10.19 -21.02 -9.18
C ARG A 242 -10.36 -19.58 -9.67
N PRO A 243 -9.36 -18.95 -10.31
CA PRO A 243 -9.59 -17.70 -11.03
C PRO A 243 -10.72 -17.89 -12.04
N LYS A 244 -11.79 -17.10 -11.93
CA LYS A 244 -12.72 -16.93 -13.04
C LYS A 244 -11.92 -16.34 -14.19
N GLN A 245 -11.55 -17.15 -15.17
CA GLN A 245 -11.09 -16.59 -16.43
C GLN A 245 -12.21 -15.70 -16.96
N ARG A 246 -11.86 -14.48 -17.38
CA ARG A 246 -12.74 -13.70 -18.25
C ARG A 246 -12.68 -14.34 -19.62
N SER A 247 -13.38 -15.46 -19.78
CA SER A 247 -13.72 -15.94 -21.11
C SER A 247 -14.48 -14.82 -21.81
N SER A 248 -14.09 -14.51 -23.04
CA SER A 248 -14.84 -13.62 -23.94
C SER A 248 -16.11 -14.27 -24.48
N SER A 249 -16.57 -15.37 -23.85
CA SER A 249 -17.97 -15.76 -23.87
C SER A 249 -18.78 -14.66 -23.19
N VAL A 250 -19.34 -13.77 -24.01
CA VAL A 250 -20.57 -13.07 -23.64
C VAL A 250 -21.52 -14.16 -23.14
N SER A 251 -21.90 -14.11 -21.87
CA SER A 251 -22.85 -15.07 -21.33
C SER A 251 -24.20 -14.82 -21.99
N GLU A 252 -24.73 -15.84 -22.67
CA GLU A 252 -26.01 -15.84 -23.39
C GLU A 252 -27.20 -15.70 -22.41
N GLN A 253 -27.33 -14.48 -21.89
CA GLN A 253 -28.57 -13.89 -21.40
C GLN A 253 -28.87 -12.63 -22.23
N SER A 254 -28.47 -12.67 -23.50
CA SER A 254 -29.09 -11.89 -24.56
C SER A 254 -30.59 -12.20 -24.56
N THR A 255 -31.39 -11.20 -24.22
CA THR A 255 -32.77 -11.19 -24.68
C THR A 255 -32.73 -11.07 -26.20
N LYS A 256 -33.57 -11.81 -26.94
CA LYS A 256 -33.51 -11.93 -28.41
C LYS A 256 -33.42 -10.59 -29.16
N ALA A 257 -33.96 -9.52 -28.59
CA ALA A 257 -33.84 -8.16 -29.13
C ALA A 257 -32.38 -7.70 -29.34
N GLY A 258 -31.46 -8.08 -28.46
CA GLY A 258 -30.06 -7.65 -28.53
C GLY A 258 -29.22 -8.35 -29.62
N GLU A 259 -29.64 -9.53 -30.06
CA GLU A 259 -28.99 -10.26 -31.16
C GLU A 259 -29.34 -9.62 -32.52
N GLU A 260 -30.60 -9.25 -32.73
CA GLU A 260 -31.02 -8.48 -33.92
C GLU A 260 -30.35 -7.10 -33.98
N GLU A 261 -30.21 -6.41 -32.84
CA GLU A 261 -29.58 -5.09 -32.77
C GLU A 261 -28.08 -5.16 -33.05
N ALA A 262 -27.37 -6.14 -32.47
CA ALA A 262 -25.96 -6.40 -32.76
C ALA A 262 -25.72 -6.72 -34.25
N MET A 263 -26.53 -7.60 -34.85
CA MET A 263 -26.43 -7.92 -36.28
C MET A 263 -26.61 -6.71 -37.17
N ARG A 264 -27.58 -5.81 -36.88
CA ARG A 264 -27.76 -4.57 -37.65
C ARG A 264 -26.55 -3.64 -37.55
N THR A 265 -25.98 -3.47 -36.36
CA THR A 265 -24.79 -2.59 -36.21
C THR A 265 -23.56 -3.10 -36.96
N ASP A 266 -23.37 -4.43 -37.05
CA ASP A 266 -22.26 -5.03 -37.78
C ASP A 266 -22.49 -4.99 -39.31
N GLU A 267 -23.74 -5.13 -39.76
CA GLU A 267 -24.15 -4.97 -41.16
C GLU A 267 -24.06 -3.50 -41.62
N GLU A 268 -24.42 -2.53 -40.79
CA GLU A 268 -24.17 -1.10 -41.04
C GLU A 268 -22.66 -0.80 -41.13
N PHE A 269 -21.85 -1.35 -40.21
CA PHE A 269 -20.39 -1.19 -40.26
C PHE A 269 -19.77 -1.79 -41.54
N ALA A 270 -20.21 -2.98 -41.95
CA ALA A 270 -19.76 -3.61 -43.19
C ALA A 270 -20.10 -2.76 -44.42
N ASN A 271 -21.33 -2.22 -44.50
CA ASN A 271 -21.76 -1.32 -45.57
C ASN A 271 -20.94 -0.02 -45.61
N VAL A 272 -20.69 0.62 -44.46
CA VAL A 272 -19.90 1.86 -44.38
C VAL A 272 -18.45 1.66 -44.83
N ASN A 273 -17.88 0.48 -44.62
CA ASN A 273 -16.49 0.16 -44.97
C ASN A 273 -16.34 -0.59 -46.32
N GLY A 274 -17.44 -0.85 -47.03
CA GLY A 274 -17.43 -1.61 -48.30
C GLY A 274 -17.00 -3.08 -48.16
N ILE A 275 -17.17 -3.67 -46.98
CA ILE A 275 -16.76 -5.05 -46.67
C ILE A 275 -17.83 -6.01 -47.18
N SER A 276 -17.45 -6.92 -48.08
CA SER A 276 -18.39 -7.75 -48.86
C SER A 276 -18.90 -9.02 -48.16
N TYR A 277 -18.60 -9.21 -46.87
CA TYR A 277 -19.06 -10.35 -46.09
C TYR A 277 -19.77 -9.88 -44.80
N THR A 278 -20.89 -10.53 -44.50
CA THR A 278 -21.61 -10.41 -43.22
C THR A 278 -21.32 -11.64 -42.35
N LEU A 279 -21.63 -11.59 -41.05
CA LEU A 279 -21.44 -12.73 -40.13
C LEU A 279 -22.07 -14.06 -40.64
N PRO A 280 -23.28 -14.07 -41.24
CA PRO A 280 -23.82 -15.28 -41.89
C PRO A 280 -22.90 -15.86 -42.98
N ASN A 281 -22.32 -15.03 -43.85
CA ASN A 281 -21.38 -15.50 -44.89
C ASN A 281 -20.05 -16.01 -44.29
N LEU A 282 -19.66 -15.56 -43.10
CA LEU A 282 -18.46 -16.03 -42.40
C LEU A 282 -18.64 -17.44 -41.82
N PHE A 283 -19.83 -17.76 -41.31
CA PHE A 283 -20.14 -19.07 -40.72
C PHE A 283 -20.80 -20.08 -41.69
N SER A 284 -21.49 -19.61 -42.73
CA SER A 284 -22.17 -20.46 -43.73
C SER A 284 -21.47 -20.49 -45.10
N GLY A 285 -20.40 -19.72 -45.29
CA GLY A 285 -19.70 -19.58 -46.56
C GLY A 285 -20.43 -18.67 -47.58
N PRO A 286 -19.80 -18.39 -48.73
CA PRO A 286 -20.38 -17.52 -49.76
C PRO A 286 -21.53 -18.21 -50.50
N GLN A 287 -22.74 -17.64 -50.40
CA GLN A 287 -23.92 -18.10 -51.15
C GLN A 287 -23.69 -18.05 -52.68
N PRO A 288 -24.04 -19.12 -53.43
CA PRO A 288 -23.77 -19.21 -54.86
C PRO A 288 -24.69 -18.30 -55.69
N LYS A 289 -24.11 -17.38 -56.47
CA LYS A 289 -24.85 -16.75 -57.56
C LYS A 289 -25.23 -17.80 -58.61
N ASN A 290 -26.49 -17.77 -59.04
CA ASN A 290 -27.10 -18.62 -60.07
C ASN A 290 -27.46 -20.08 -59.65
N GLY A 291 -27.51 -20.39 -58.35
CA GLY A 291 -28.35 -21.50 -57.84
C GLY A 291 -27.93 -22.94 -58.17
N ILE A 292 -26.73 -23.16 -58.70
CA ILE A 292 -26.12 -24.49 -58.84
C ILE A 292 -25.01 -24.61 -57.79
N PRO A 293 -25.11 -25.54 -56.82
CA PRO A 293 -24.03 -25.76 -55.86
C PRO A 293 -22.80 -26.33 -56.54
N THR A 294 -21.64 -25.70 -56.35
CA THR A 294 -20.36 -26.40 -56.41
C THR A 294 -20.30 -27.35 -55.21
N GLU A 295 -19.74 -28.55 -55.38
CA GLU A 295 -19.70 -29.56 -54.31
C GLU A 295 -19.03 -29.00 -53.04
N MET A 296 -19.81 -28.92 -51.97
CA MET A 296 -19.30 -28.63 -50.62
C MET A 296 -18.34 -29.76 -50.21
N PRO A 297 -17.15 -29.47 -49.68
CA PRO A 297 -16.30 -30.50 -49.08
C PRO A 297 -17.09 -31.24 -48.00
N THR A 298 -17.27 -32.55 -48.17
CA THR A 298 -18.02 -33.37 -47.21
C THR A 298 -17.38 -33.25 -45.83
N ASP A 299 -18.17 -32.88 -44.83
CA ASP A 299 -17.70 -32.80 -43.46
C ASP A 299 -17.22 -34.18 -42.99
N GLN A 300 -15.91 -34.28 -42.72
CA GLN A 300 -15.26 -35.49 -42.20
C GLN A 300 -15.15 -35.49 -40.67
N SER A 301 -15.76 -34.52 -39.99
CA SER A 301 -15.86 -34.55 -38.53
C SER A 301 -16.88 -35.61 -38.10
N THR A 302 -16.37 -36.71 -37.53
CA THR A 302 -17.23 -37.72 -36.92
C THR A 302 -17.90 -37.12 -35.69
N ALA A 303 -19.23 -37.14 -35.64
CA ALA A 303 -19.97 -36.76 -34.44
C ALA A 303 -19.45 -37.56 -33.23
N PRO A 304 -19.11 -36.92 -32.09
CA PRO A 304 -18.64 -37.62 -30.90
C PRO A 304 -19.67 -38.67 -30.44
N ALA A 305 -19.19 -39.86 -30.05
CA ALA A 305 -20.08 -40.85 -29.47
C ALA A 305 -20.65 -40.29 -28.16
N PRO A 306 -21.97 -40.38 -27.90
CA PRO A 306 -22.58 -39.82 -26.69
C PRO A 306 -22.06 -40.47 -25.40
N SER A 307 -21.55 -41.71 -25.49
CA SER A 307 -20.78 -42.36 -24.42
C SER A 307 -19.46 -41.62 -24.13
N SER A 308 -18.69 -41.27 -25.17
CA SER A 308 -17.43 -40.51 -25.03
C SER A 308 -17.67 -39.08 -24.56
N GLU A 309 -18.76 -38.42 -24.99
CA GLU A 309 -19.15 -37.12 -24.42
C GLU A 309 -19.53 -37.25 -22.95
N ALA A 310 -20.30 -38.28 -22.58
CA ALA A 310 -20.70 -38.52 -21.19
C ALA A 310 -19.48 -38.87 -20.31
N GLU A 311 -18.54 -39.66 -20.82
CA GLU A 311 -17.29 -40.03 -20.16
C GLU A 311 -16.39 -38.81 -19.95
N VAL A 312 -16.11 -38.02 -21.00
CA VAL A 312 -15.34 -36.78 -20.89
C VAL A 312 -16.03 -35.75 -19.99
N ARG A 313 -17.37 -35.65 -20.03
CA ARG A 313 -18.14 -34.75 -19.15
C ARG A 313 -18.14 -35.22 -17.70
N ALA A 314 -18.15 -36.54 -17.46
CA ALA A 314 -18.04 -37.13 -16.13
C ALA A 314 -16.62 -36.99 -15.55
N ASP A 315 -15.59 -37.26 -16.34
CA ASP A 315 -14.18 -37.05 -15.95
C ASP A 315 -13.89 -35.56 -15.70
N LEU A 316 -14.40 -34.66 -16.54
CA LEU A 316 -14.34 -33.22 -16.30
C LEU A 316 -15.06 -32.80 -15.00
N ALA A 317 -16.21 -33.41 -14.68
CA ALA A 317 -16.93 -33.15 -13.44
C ALA A 317 -16.18 -33.68 -12.21
N LEU A 318 -15.67 -34.91 -12.25
CA LEU A 318 -14.92 -35.55 -11.17
C LEU A 318 -13.59 -34.84 -10.91
N SER A 319 -12.84 -34.51 -11.97
CA SER A 319 -11.57 -33.78 -11.87
C SER A 319 -11.75 -32.34 -11.39
N THR A 320 -12.82 -31.64 -11.81
CA THR A 320 -13.13 -30.27 -11.34
C THR A 320 -13.65 -30.24 -9.90
N ALA A 321 -14.30 -31.30 -9.42
CA ALA A 321 -14.83 -31.37 -8.05
C ALA A 321 -13.80 -31.79 -7.00
N SER A 322 -12.74 -32.52 -7.38
CA SER A 322 -11.79 -33.13 -6.44
C SER A 322 -10.36 -32.57 -6.49
N ARG A 323 -9.90 -32.04 -7.63
CA ARG A 323 -8.51 -31.58 -7.81
C ARG A 323 -8.37 -30.10 -7.41
N PRO A 324 -7.35 -29.71 -6.61
CA PRO A 324 -7.05 -28.30 -6.38
C PRO A 324 -6.75 -27.57 -7.70
N TRP A 325 -7.31 -26.37 -7.89
CA TRP A 325 -7.29 -25.68 -9.19
C TRP A 325 -5.89 -25.24 -9.67
N TRP A 326 -4.91 -25.19 -8.75
CA TRP A 326 -3.51 -24.87 -9.01
C TRP A 326 -2.66 -26.11 -9.32
N ALA A 327 -3.20 -27.32 -9.20
CA ALA A 327 -2.46 -28.56 -9.41
C ALA A 327 -2.01 -28.71 -10.88
N PRO A 328 -0.91 -29.45 -11.16
CA PRO A 328 -0.46 -29.69 -12.53
C PRO A 328 -1.55 -30.34 -13.39
N ALA A 329 -1.70 -29.84 -14.62
CA ALA A 329 -2.76 -30.25 -15.54
C ALA A 329 -2.46 -31.52 -16.36
N SER A 330 -1.26 -32.11 -16.21
CA SER A 330 -0.83 -33.32 -16.93
C SER A 330 -0.34 -34.37 -15.95
N GLU A 331 -0.98 -35.53 -15.95
CA GLU A 331 -0.55 -36.72 -15.20
C GLU A 331 0.41 -37.60 -16.02
N LYS A 332 0.44 -37.42 -17.34
CA LYS A 332 1.31 -38.16 -18.27
C LYS A 332 2.80 -37.79 -18.14
N THR A 333 3.11 -36.78 -17.33
CA THR A 333 4.46 -36.26 -17.10
C THR A 333 4.63 -35.95 -15.61
N PRO A 334 5.61 -36.55 -14.91
CA PRO A 334 5.83 -36.30 -13.48
C PRO A 334 6.23 -34.84 -13.30
N SER A 335 5.29 -34.04 -12.79
CA SER A 335 5.42 -32.60 -12.66
C SER A 335 5.16 -32.19 -11.21
N ALA A 336 6.24 -31.79 -10.52
CA ALA A 336 6.17 -31.28 -9.16
C ALA A 336 6.01 -29.75 -9.16
N LEU A 337 5.25 -29.23 -8.20
CA LEU A 337 5.24 -27.80 -7.93
C LEU A 337 6.37 -27.46 -6.95
N TYR A 338 7.09 -26.38 -7.25
CA TYR A 338 8.16 -25.86 -6.40
C TYR A 338 7.80 -24.47 -5.91
N TYR A 339 8.32 -24.10 -4.74
CA TYR A 339 8.20 -22.76 -4.18
C TYR A 339 9.57 -22.22 -3.74
N CYS A 340 9.70 -20.90 -3.75
CA CYS A 340 10.89 -20.19 -3.27
C CYS A 340 10.46 -18.96 -2.47
N VAL A 341 10.95 -18.81 -1.25
CA VAL A 341 10.68 -17.68 -0.36
C VAL A 341 11.93 -16.81 -0.26
N ILE A 342 11.89 -15.65 -0.91
CA ILE A 342 12.97 -14.66 -0.90
C ILE A 342 12.59 -13.52 0.05
N TYR A 343 13.48 -13.23 1.00
CA TYR A 343 13.38 -12.12 1.94
C TYR A 343 14.31 -10.98 1.51
N LEU A 344 13.73 -9.78 1.41
CA LEU A 344 14.45 -8.54 1.17
C LEU A 344 14.76 -7.91 2.53
N ALA A 345 16.03 -7.73 2.86
CA ALA A 345 16.50 -6.98 4.02
C ALA A 345 16.46 -5.46 3.71
N PRO A 346 16.32 -4.56 4.70
CA PRO A 346 16.15 -3.12 4.45
C PRO A 346 17.25 -2.44 3.61
N GLY A 347 18.46 -3.01 3.52
CA GLY A 347 19.53 -2.51 2.67
C GLY A 347 19.38 -2.86 1.18
N ASP A 348 18.58 -3.89 0.86
CA ASP A 348 18.49 -4.46 -0.47
C ASP A 348 17.77 -3.52 -1.46
N TYR A 349 17.72 -3.93 -2.73
CA TYR A 349 16.99 -3.24 -3.79
C TYR A 349 15.51 -3.66 -3.77
N HIS A 350 14.64 -2.75 -3.32
CA HIS A 350 13.23 -3.04 -3.06
C HIS A 350 12.31 -2.88 -4.28
N ARG A 351 12.82 -3.14 -5.48
CA ARG A 351 12.00 -3.40 -6.66
C ARG A 351 12.20 -4.86 -7.07
N PHE A 352 11.13 -5.48 -7.50
CA PHE A 352 11.14 -6.86 -7.97
C PHE A 352 10.75 -6.92 -9.45
N HIS A 353 11.23 -7.94 -10.12
CA HIS A 353 11.14 -8.17 -11.56
C HIS A 353 10.48 -9.52 -11.85
N SER A 354 10.13 -9.78 -13.11
CA SER A 354 9.67 -11.11 -13.49
C SER A 354 10.84 -12.10 -13.55
N PRO A 355 10.78 -13.27 -12.89
CA PRO A 355 11.87 -14.25 -12.93
C PRO A 355 11.92 -15.06 -14.24
N VAL A 356 10.82 -15.04 -15.00
CA VAL A 356 10.60 -15.76 -16.25
C VAL A 356 9.67 -14.97 -17.17
N SER A 357 9.58 -15.35 -18.45
CA SER A 357 8.49 -14.93 -19.33
C SER A 357 7.23 -15.76 -19.01
N TRP A 358 6.14 -15.09 -18.63
CA TRP A 358 4.85 -15.70 -18.27
C TRP A 358 3.69 -14.75 -18.50
N VAL A 359 2.48 -15.29 -18.62
CA VAL A 359 1.23 -14.53 -18.78
C VAL A 359 0.48 -14.54 -17.46
N VAL A 360 0.23 -13.35 -16.90
CA VAL A 360 -0.58 -13.17 -15.68
C VAL A 360 -2.06 -13.18 -16.05
N GLU A 361 -2.78 -14.25 -15.71
CA GLU A 361 -4.22 -14.39 -15.96
C GLU A 361 -5.07 -13.63 -14.95
N SER A 362 -4.61 -13.52 -13.70
CA SER A 362 -5.37 -12.80 -12.66
C SER A 362 -4.49 -12.25 -11.54
N ARG A 363 -5.02 -11.19 -10.90
CA ARG A 363 -4.45 -10.56 -9.70
C ARG A 363 -5.45 -10.66 -8.56
N ARG A 364 -5.00 -11.08 -7.39
CA ARG A 364 -5.76 -11.10 -6.13
C ARG A 364 -5.09 -10.21 -5.10
N HIS A 365 -5.86 -9.42 -4.37
CA HIS A 365 -5.37 -8.65 -3.22
C HIS A 365 -5.97 -9.24 -1.95
N PHE A 366 -5.12 -9.69 -1.05
CA PHE A 366 -5.52 -10.18 0.26
C PHE A 366 -5.16 -9.13 1.30
N ALA A 367 -6.15 -8.33 1.72
CA ALA A 367 -5.99 -7.44 2.86
C ALA A 367 -5.79 -8.27 4.14
N GLY A 368 -4.68 -8.04 4.84
CA GLY A 368 -4.24 -8.80 6.01
C GLY A 368 -3.71 -7.90 7.12
N GLU A 369 -2.73 -8.38 7.87
CA GLU A 369 -1.93 -7.58 8.80
C GLU A 369 -0.59 -7.14 8.18
N LEU A 370 0.19 -6.34 8.93
CA LEU A 370 1.55 -5.95 8.55
C LEU A 370 2.53 -6.34 9.66
N TYR A 371 2.58 -7.64 9.98
CA TYR A 371 3.62 -8.20 10.85
C TYR A 371 4.99 -8.11 10.15
N SER A 372 6.08 -8.06 10.93
CA SER A 372 7.42 -7.99 10.36
C SER A 372 7.84 -9.36 9.84
N VAL A 373 8.27 -9.43 8.59
CA VAL A 373 8.71 -10.68 7.94
C VAL A 373 10.14 -11.05 8.29
N SER A 374 10.66 -10.64 9.45
CA SER A 374 12.03 -10.98 9.87
C SER A 374 12.20 -12.50 10.04
N PRO A 375 13.40 -13.07 9.82
CA PRO A 375 13.65 -14.50 9.99
C PRO A 375 13.36 -15.04 11.41
N TYR A 376 13.29 -14.17 12.42
CA TYR A 376 12.85 -14.54 13.78
C TYR A 376 11.33 -14.74 13.86
N LEU A 377 10.55 -13.82 13.26
CA LEU A 377 9.10 -13.91 13.23
C LEU A 377 8.60 -15.03 12.31
N GLN A 378 9.29 -15.28 11.19
CA GLN A 378 9.03 -16.45 10.33
C GLN A 378 9.15 -17.80 11.08
N ARG A 379 9.96 -17.87 12.14
CA ARG A 379 10.13 -19.08 12.98
C ARG A 379 9.16 -19.18 14.16
N THR A 380 8.42 -18.12 14.47
CA THR A 380 7.61 -18.01 15.70
C THR A 380 6.14 -17.66 15.46
N LEU A 381 5.77 -17.19 14.26
CA LEU A 381 4.40 -16.92 13.86
C LEU A 381 3.97 -17.87 12.72
N PRO A 382 3.17 -18.92 12.98
CA PRO A 382 2.67 -19.80 11.92
C PRO A 382 1.71 -19.05 10.98
N GLY A 383 1.77 -19.35 9.68
CA GLY A 383 0.95 -18.71 8.66
C GLY A 383 1.26 -17.23 8.43
N LEU A 384 2.48 -16.76 8.70
CA LEU A 384 2.86 -15.34 8.60
C LEU A 384 2.53 -14.75 7.22
N PHE A 385 2.80 -15.50 6.14
CA PHE A 385 2.53 -15.06 4.77
C PHE A 385 1.03 -15.11 4.39
N THR A 386 0.22 -15.93 5.07
CA THR A 386 -1.23 -16.01 4.84
C THR A 386 -2.01 -14.99 5.69
N LEU A 387 -1.45 -14.59 6.84
CA LEU A 387 -1.93 -13.51 7.72
C LEU A 387 -1.57 -12.10 7.22
N ASN A 388 -0.39 -11.90 6.63
CA ASN A 388 0.01 -10.59 6.13
C ASN A 388 -0.75 -10.18 4.86
N GLU A 389 -0.86 -8.86 4.68
CA GLU A 389 -1.34 -8.23 3.46
C GLU A 389 -0.41 -8.57 2.29
N ARG A 390 -0.99 -8.99 1.16
CA ARG A 390 -0.23 -9.44 -0.03
C ARG A 390 -1.01 -9.22 -1.32
N VAL A 391 -0.29 -9.16 -2.43
CA VAL A 391 -0.87 -9.29 -3.76
C VAL A 391 -0.37 -10.60 -4.36
N VAL A 392 -1.28 -11.42 -4.88
CA VAL A 392 -0.97 -12.67 -5.57
C VAL A 392 -1.24 -12.45 -7.05
N LEU A 393 -0.23 -12.70 -7.90
CA LEU A 393 -0.36 -12.79 -9.34
C LEU A 393 -0.40 -14.27 -9.73
N LEU A 394 -1.40 -14.67 -10.51
CA LEU A 394 -1.65 -16.06 -10.94
C LEU A 394 -1.66 -16.12 -12.46
N GLY A 395 -1.07 -17.15 -13.05
CA GLY A 395 -0.93 -17.23 -14.49
C GLY A 395 -0.25 -18.51 -14.98
N ARG A 396 0.30 -18.45 -16.20
CA ARG A 396 1.01 -19.57 -16.83
C ARG A 396 2.33 -19.16 -17.45
N TRP A 397 3.31 -20.05 -17.37
CA TRP A 397 4.59 -19.99 -18.03
C TRP A 397 4.80 -21.23 -18.91
N LYS A 398 5.95 -21.34 -19.57
CA LYS A 398 6.28 -22.44 -20.49
C LYS A 398 6.08 -23.87 -19.95
N TRP A 399 6.12 -24.05 -18.62
CA TRP A 399 5.93 -25.36 -17.96
C TRP A 399 4.60 -25.46 -17.17
N GLY A 400 3.58 -24.67 -17.53
CA GLY A 400 2.24 -24.75 -16.92
C GLY A 400 1.97 -23.64 -15.91
N PHE A 401 1.52 -23.99 -14.70
CA PHE A 401 1.12 -23.02 -13.68
C PHE A 401 2.31 -22.17 -13.18
N PHE A 402 2.07 -20.87 -12.97
CA PHE A 402 3.00 -19.98 -12.27
C PHE A 402 2.23 -19.04 -11.34
N SER A 403 2.81 -18.73 -10.19
CA SER A 403 2.27 -17.79 -9.20
C SER A 403 3.39 -16.94 -8.64
N TYR A 404 3.17 -15.64 -8.49
CA TYR A 404 4.13 -14.73 -7.88
C TYR A 404 3.45 -13.78 -6.88
N THR A 405 3.98 -13.75 -5.64
CA THR A 405 3.28 -13.19 -4.48
C THR A 405 4.17 -12.24 -3.69
N PRO A 406 4.21 -10.93 -4.01
CA PRO A 406 4.71 -9.92 -3.10
C PRO A 406 3.87 -9.86 -1.81
N VAL A 407 4.51 -10.11 -0.67
CA VAL A 407 3.92 -10.02 0.68
C VAL A 407 4.41 -8.75 1.36
N GLY A 408 3.49 -7.95 1.88
CA GLY A 408 3.78 -6.74 2.65
C GLY A 408 4.27 -7.06 4.07
N ALA A 409 4.96 -6.10 4.69
CA ALA A 409 5.52 -6.21 6.02
C ALA A 409 5.32 -4.93 6.84
N THR A 410 5.61 -4.98 8.15
CA THR A 410 5.73 -3.75 8.95
C THR A 410 6.67 -2.77 8.25
N ASN A 411 6.25 -1.51 8.11
CA ASN A 411 6.97 -0.42 7.43
C ASN A 411 7.10 -0.56 5.90
N VAL A 412 6.77 -1.71 5.31
CA VAL A 412 6.83 -1.98 3.86
C VAL A 412 5.49 -2.59 3.40
N GLY A 413 4.42 -1.82 3.58
CA GLY A 413 3.05 -2.22 3.22
C GLY A 413 2.57 -1.77 1.84
N SER A 414 3.31 -0.88 1.17
CA SER A 414 2.94 -0.37 -0.16
C SER A 414 3.49 -1.27 -1.25
N ILE A 415 2.61 -1.90 -2.03
CA ILE A 415 2.94 -2.79 -3.15
C ILE A 415 2.44 -2.12 -4.43
N LYS A 416 3.36 -1.61 -5.25
CA LYS A 416 3.09 -1.15 -6.62
C LYS A 416 3.55 -2.22 -7.62
N ILE A 417 2.69 -2.52 -8.58
CA ILE A 417 2.98 -3.42 -9.71
C ILE A 417 2.78 -2.60 -10.98
N ASN A 418 3.74 -2.68 -11.89
CA ASN A 418 3.62 -2.20 -13.25
C ASN A 418 3.37 -3.42 -14.15
N PHE A 419 2.59 -3.25 -15.21
CA PHE A 419 2.40 -4.22 -16.29
C PHE A 419 2.89 -3.57 -17.59
#